data_AF-A0A7V6HF51-F1
#
_entry.id   AF-A0A7V6HF51-F1
#
_cell.length_a   1.000
_cell.length_b   1.000
_cell.length_c   1.000
_cell.angle_alpha   90.00
_cell.angle_beta   90.00
_cell.angle_gamma   90.00
#
_symmetry.space_group_name_H-M   'P 1'
#
loop_
_entity.id
_entity.type
_entity.pdbx_description
1 polymer ?
#
loop_
_entity_poly.entity_id
_entity_poly.type
_entity_poly.pdbx_seq_one_letter_code
_entity_poly.pdbx_strand_id
1 'polypeptide(L)'
;MKMAVGVFLLAVSCASAASPDDSARAFLWEQAGAQAAAATTPDAYLQAAATYNRLVADGVCNGPLFQNLGGVLVMAGDGVNAAAAFERAERYLGVTPETRQGLAAALALQTGRAQAELPWSRTAFFWHYAFPCSVRAATALAGWSLFWLGVFFRLLRRRGIGRVFLRSLSETCLLTGGLLTVVFSASVLMTLANERHDEATWGARIFTASAIETEVGR
;
A
#
# COMPACT_ATOMS: atom_id res chain seq x y z
N MET A 1 -8.69 -47.07 9.61
CA MET A 1 -8.60 -45.91 10.51
C MET A 1 -8.65 -44.65 9.64
N LYS A 2 -9.76 -43.90 9.67
CA LYS A 2 -10.02 -42.76 8.75
C LYS A 2 -9.24 -41.52 9.24
N MET A 3 -8.35 -40.98 8.41
CA MET A 3 -7.66 -39.71 8.67
C MET A 3 -8.60 -38.56 8.35
N ALA A 4 -9.01 -37.80 9.37
CA ALA A 4 -9.76 -36.57 9.20
C ALA A 4 -8.82 -35.46 8.73
N VAL A 5 -8.95 -35.07 7.46
CA VAL A 5 -8.36 -33.84 6.92
C VAL A 5 -9.35 -32.72 7.21
N GLY A 6 -9.05 -31.90 8.22
CA GLY A 6 -9.80 -30.69 8.51
C GLY A 6 -9.21 -29.52 7.75
N VAL A 7 -9.76 -29.20 6.57
CA VAL A 7 -9.56 -27.90 5.92
C VAL A 7 -10.61 -26.96 6.50
N PHE A 8 -10.17 -25.97 7.27
CA PHE A 8 -11.04 -24.92 7.79
C PHE A 8 -10.95 -23.71 6.84
N LEU A 9 -11.82 -23.69 5.83
CA LEU A 9 -12.07 -22.51 4.99
C LEU A 9 -13.31 -21.81 5.52
N LEU A 10 -13.11 -20.79 6.36
CA LEU A 10 -14.15 -19.81 6.67
C LEU A 10 -14.16 -18.75 5.56
N ALA A 11 -14.95 -19.00 4.52
CA ALA A 11 -15.39 -17.95 3.61
C ALA A 11 -16.69 -17.36 4.17
N VAL A 12 -16.58 -16.29 4.95
CA VAL A 12 -17.72 -15.46 5.34
C VAL A 12 -17.96 -14.48 4.19
N SER A 13 -18.89 -14.80 3.30
CA SER A 13 -19.39 -13.85 2.30
C SER A 13 -20.46 -12.97 2.96
N CYS A 14 -20.07 -11.81 3.47
CA CYS A 14 -21.02 -10.76 3.84
C CYS A 14 -21.49 -10.05 2.56
N ALA A 15 -22.69 -10.36 2.09
CA ALA A 15 -23.39 -9.52 1.13
C ALA A 15 -23.80 -8.23 1.86
N SER A 16 -23.05 -7.15 1.63
CA SER A 16 -23.32 -5.84 2.22
C SER A 16 -24.23 -5.05 1.28
N ALA A 17 -25.39 -4.59 1.76
CA ALA A 17 -26.17 -3.57 1.05
C ALA A 17 -25.39 -2.25 1.09
N ALA A 18 -25.23 -1.59 -0.07
CA ALA A 18 -24.53 -0.31 -0.16
C ALA A 18 -25.25 0.74 0.70
N SER A 19 -24.51 1.38 1.60
CA SER A 19 -25.02 2.44 2.45
C SER A 19 -25.17 3.75 1.65
N PRO A 20 -26.01 4.71 2.09
CA PRO A 20 -26.08 6.04 1.48
C PRO A 20 -24.70 6.72 1.37
N ASP A 21 -23.82 6.50 2.36
CA ASP A 21 -22.45 7.01 2.36
C ASP A 21 -21.60 6.43 1.22
N ASP A 22 -21.83 5.17 0.82
CA ASP A 22 -21.12 4.55 -0.31
C ASP A 22 -21.52 5.20 -1.64
N SER A 23 -22.78 5.60 -1.79
CA SER A 23 -23.25 6.31 -2.99
C SER A 23 -22.68 7.72 -3.10
N ALA A 24 -22.57 8.45 -1.97
CA ALA A 24 -21.95 9.76 -1.92
C ALA A 24 -20.45 9.70 -2.23
N ARG A 25 -19.73 8.71 -1.68
CA ARG A 25 -18.32 8.46 -2.00
C ARG A 25 -18.10 8.10 -3.46
N ALA A 26 -18.97 7.27 -4.04
CA ALA A 26 -18.91 6.94 -5.47
C ALA A 26 -19.15 8.17 -6.34
N PHE A 27 -20.11 9.03 -5.98
CA PHE A 27 -20.34 10.28 -6.71
C PHE A 27 -19.12 11.22 -6.64
N LEU A 28 -18.53 11.40 -5.46
CA LEU A 28 -17.32 12.22 -5.30
C LEU A 28 -16.13 11.66 -6.09
N TRP A 29 -15.99 10.33 -6.15
CA TRP A 29 -14.99 9.67 -6.98
C TRP A 29 -15.14 10.01 -8.47
N GLU A 30 -16.34 9.83 -9.01
CA GLU A 30 -16.64 10.15 -10.41
C GLU A 30 -16.48 11.64 -10.70
N GLN A 31 -16.90 12.51 -9.79
CA GLN A 31 -16.74 13.95 -9.90
C GLN A 31 -15.25 14.33 -9.99
N ALA A 32 -14.41 13.79 -9.11
CA ALA A 32 -12.98 14.06 -9.10
C ALA A 32 -12.31 13.54 -10.39
N GLY A 33 -12.71 12.36 -10.86
CA GLY A 33 -12.26 11.80 -12.14
C GLY A 33 -12.63 12.68 -13.34
N ALA A 34 -13.88 13.16 -13.40
CA ALA A 34 -14.34 14.05 -14.44
C ALA A 34 -13.62 15.42 -14.42
N GLN A 35 -13.39 15.98 -13.23
CA GLN A 35 -12.61 17.21 -13.07
C GLN A 35 -11.17 17.02 -13.55
N ALA A 36 -10.53 15.90 -13.18
CA ALA A 36 -9.18 15.58 -13.62
C ALA A 36 -9.09 15.41 -15.14
N ALA A 37 -10.07 14.75 -15.76
CA ALA A 37 -10.12 14.56 -17.21
C ALA A 37 -10.35 15.86 -17.99
N ALA A 38 -11.08 16.82 -17.41
CA ALA A 38 -11.34 18.12 -18.01
C ALA A 38 -10.25 19.17 -17.72
N ALA A 39 -9.34 18.90 -16.78
CA ALA A 39 -8.34 19.86 -16.33
C ALA A 39 -7.26 20.10 -17.39
N THR A 40 -7.00 21.38 -17.69
CA THR A 40 -5.94 21.81 -18.62
C THR A 40 -4.94 22.76 -17.98
N THR A 41 -5.21 23.22 -16.76
CA THR A 41 -4.34 24.15 -16.00
C THR A 41 -3.99 23.56 -14.64
N PRO A 42 -2.85 23.95 -14.04
CA PRO A 42 -2.46 23.51 -12.70
C PRO A 42 -3.55 23.74 -11.64
N ASP A 43 -4.24 24.88 -11.69
CA ASP A 43 -5.34 25.20 -10.78
C ASP A 43 -6.55 24.28 -10.96
N ALA A 44 -6.87 23.87 -12.20
CA ALA A 44 -7.94 22.91 -12.45
C ALA A 44 -7.58 21.51 -11.90
N TYR A 45 -6.31 21.11 -12.00
CA TYR A 45 -5.83 19.88 -11.36
C TYR A 45 -5.88 19.97 -9.83
N LEU A 46 -5.60 21.13 -9.24
CA LEU A 46 -5.80 21.33 -7.80
C LEU A 46 -7.26 21.20 -7.37
N GLN A 47 -8.21 21.66 -8.19
CA GLN A 47 -9.63 21.46 -7.89
C GLN A 47 -10.00 19.98 -7.86
N ALA A 48 -9.50 19.19 -8.82
CA ALA A 48 -9.66 17.73 -8.80
C ALA A 48 -8.99 17.11 -7.57
N ALA A 49 -7.78 17.55 -7.22
CA ALA A 49 -7.06 17.11 -6.03
C ALA A 49 -7.84 17.40 -4.75
N ALA A 50 -8.46 18.59 -4.64
CA ALA A 50 -9.29 18.96 -3.51
C ALA A 50 -10.52 18.05 -3.38
N THR A 51 -11.15 17.66 -4.49
CA THR A 51 -12.28 16.72 -4.47
C THR A 51 -11.84 15.31 -4.05
N TYR A 52 -10.72 14.80 -4.57
CA TYR A 52 -10.14 13.54 -4.09
C TYR A 52 -9.77 13.61 -2.60
N ASN A 53 -9.26 14.75 -2.12
CA ASN A 53 -8.89 14.92 -0.72
C ASN A 53 -10.09 14.91 0.23
N ARG A 54 -11.29 15.28 -0.24
CA ARG A 54 -12.52 15.08 0.54
C ARG A 54 -12.79 13.61 0.82
N LEU A 55 -12.56 12.72 -0.16
CA LEU A 55 -12.67 11.27 0.06
C LEU A 55 -11.67 10.81 1.13
N VAL A 56 -10.44 11.34 1.12
CA VAL A 56 -9.46 11.03 2.16
C VAL A 56 -9.93 11.52 3.54
N ALA A 57 -10.49 12.74 3.60
CA ALA A 57 -11.06 13.29 4.83
C ALA A 57 -12.27 12.49 5.35
N ASP A 58 -13.06 11.89 4.45
CA ASP A 58 -14.17 10.98 4.76
C ASP A 58 -13.72 9.57 5.17
N GLY A 59 -12.41 9.38 5.38
CA GLY A 59 -11.79 8.13 5.83
C GLY A 59 -11.62 7.09 4.72
N VAL A 60 -11.76 7.46 3.45
CA VAL A 60 -11.50 6.54 2.33
C VAL A 60 -9.99 6.38 2.16
N CYS A 61 -9.52 5.16 2.39
CA CYS A 61 -8.10 4.80 2.28
C CYS A 61 -7.94 3.62 1.32
N ASN A 62 -7.63 3.90 0.05
CA ASN A 62 -7.34 2.87 -0.94
C ASN A 62 -6.28 3.32 -1.95
N GLY A 63 -5.64 2.33 -2.57
CA GLY A 63 -4.55 2.55 -3.53
C GLY A 63 -4.91 3.46 -4.70
N PRO A 64 -5.99 3.17 -5.46
CA PRO A 64 -6.38 3.99 -6.60
C PRO A 64 -6.66 5.45 -6.26
N LEU A 65 -7.25 5.73 -5.08
CA LEU A 65 -7.47 7.10 -4.61
C LEU A 65 -6.16 7.87 -4.47
N PHE A 66 -5.20 7.29 -3.76
CA PHE A 66 -3.91 7.93 -3.55
C PHE A 66 -3.09 8.04 -4.84
N GLN A 67 -3.22 7.07 -5.74
CA GLN A 67 -2.59 7.11 -7.06
C GLN A 67 -3.16 8.25 -7.92
N ASN A 68 -4.48 8.38 -8.00
CA ASN A 68 -5.13 9.44 -8.76
C ASN A 68 -4.87 10.82 -8.15
N LEU A 69 -4.94 10.94 -6.82
CA LEU A 69 -4.60 12.15 -6.09
C LEU A 69 -3.14 12.56 -6.36
N GLY A 70 -2.21 11.62 -6.28
CA GLY A 70 -0.80 11.87 -6.62
C GLY A 70 -0.63 12.31 -8.07
N GLY A 71 -1.34 11.67 -9.01
CA GLY A 71 -1.31 12.03 -10.43
C GLY A 71 -1.76 13.46 -10.69
N VAL A 72 -2.91 13.87 -10.14
CA VAL A 72 -3.38 15.26 -10.32
C VAL A 72 -2.48 16.26 -9.61
N LEU A 73 -1.86 15.91 -8.46
CA LEU A 73 -0.91 16.78 -7.78
C LEU A 73 0.39 16.96 -8.59
N VAL A 74 0.87 15.92 -9.29
CA VAL A 74 1.98 16.06 -10.26
C VAL A 74 1.61 17.03 -11.37
N MET A 75 0.42 16.89 -11.94
CA MET A 75 -0.07 17.78 -13.00
C MET A 75 -0.28 19.22 -12.52
N ALA A 76 -0.57 19.41 -11.23
CA ALA A 76 -0.63 20.71 -10.58
C ALA A 76 0.75 21.28 -10.19
N GLY A 77 1.84 20.49 -10.32
CA GLY A 77 3.19 20.89 -9.93
C GLY A 77 3.50 20.76 -8.43
N ASP A 78 2.60 20.17 -7.64
CA ASP A 78 2.78 19.97 -6.20
C ASP A 78 3.56 18.68 -5.91
N GLY A 79 4.88 18.73 -6.12
CA GLY A 79 5.74 17.56 -5.96
C GLY A 79 5.76 16.98 -4.54
N VAL A 80 5.62 17.81 -3.49
CA VAL A 80 5.69 17.37 -2.09
C VAL A 80 4.45 16.56 -1.71
N ASN A 81 3.26 17.08 -2.03
CA ASN A 81 2.02 16.36 -1.72
C ASN A 81 1.80 15.18 -2.68
N ALA A 82 2.23 15.31 -3.94
CA ALA A 82 2.21 14.19 -4.88
C ALA A 82 3.04 12.99 -4.38
N ALA A 83 4.27 13.23 -3.89
CA ALA A 83 5.12 12.15 -3.39
C ALA A 83 4.47 11.45 -2.19
N ALA A 84 3.92 12.22 -1.25
CA ALA A 84 3.20 11.66 -0.11
C ALA A 84 1.99 10.81 -0.55
N ALA A 85 1.23 11.27 -1.55
CA ALA A 85 0.12 10.49 -2.10
C ALA A 85 0.61 9.19 -2.76
N PHE A 86 1.64 9.22 -3.60
CA PHE A 86 2.18 8.00 -4.20
C PHE A 86 2.78 7.03 -3.19
N GLU A 87 3.43 7.52 -2.13
CA GLU A 87 3.91 6.68 -1.04
C GLU A 87 2.77 6.02 -0.26
N ARG A 88 1.62 6.68 -0.12
CA ARG A 88 0.39 6.04 0.38
C ARG A 88 -0.12 5.00 -0.62
N ALA A 89 -0.22 5.33 -1.91
CA ALA A 89 -0.66 4.40 -2.95
C ALA A 89 0.16 3.09 -2.97
N GLU A 90 1.49 3.21 -2.90
CA GLU A 90 2.43 2.07 -2.88
C GLU A 90 2.19 1.14 -1.69
N ARG A 91 1.75 1.64 -0.52
CA ARG A 91 1.41 0.79 0.63
C ARG A 91 0.18 -0.11 0.36
N TYR A 92 -0.78 0.37 -0.42
CA TYR A 92 -1.99 -0.36 -0.75
C TYR A 92 -1.86 -1.23 -2.00
N LEU A 93 -1.08 -0.79 -3.00
CA LEU A 93 -0.95 -1.46 -4.30
C LEU A 93 0.34 -2.25 -4.46
N GLY A 94 1.36 -1.96 -3.64
CA GLY A 94 2.74 -2.30 -3.97
C GLY A 94 3.29 -1.41 -5.08
N VAL A 95 4.50 -1.72 -5.55
CA VAL A 95 5.11 -1.05 -6.70
C VAL A 95 4.39 -1.48 -7.98
N THR A 96 3.79 -0.51 -8.67
CA THR A 96 3.28 -0.64 -10.04
C THR A 96 4.07 0.30 -10.96
N PRO A 97 4.04 0.12 -12.28
CA PRO A 97 4.66 1.06 -13.21
C PRO A 97 4.21 2.51 -12.96
N GLU A 98 2.92 2.69 -12.70
CA GLU A 98 2.29 3.99 -12.51
C GLU A 98 2.69 4.63 -11.18
N THR A 99 2.68 3.90 -10.06
CA THR A 99 3.11 4.44 -8.77
C THR A 99 4.60 4.76 -8.77
N ARG A 100 5.40 3.93 -9.44
CA ARG A 100 6.84 4.13 -9.61
C ARG A 100 7.16 5.39 -10.42
N GLN A 101 6.52 5.54 -11.58
CA GLN A 101 6.70 6.70 -12.46
C GLN A 101 6.16 7.98 -11.82
N GLY A 102 4.98 7.90 -11.20
CA GLY A 102 4.36 9.02 -10.49
C GLY A 102 5.23 9.55 -9.34
N LEU A 103 5.78 8.64 -8.52
CA LEU A 103 6.69 9.03 -7.45
C LEU A 103 8.00 9.62 -7.98
N ALA A 104 8.57 9.05 -9.05
CA ALA A 104 9.75 9.63 -9.69
C ALA A 104 9.47 11.05 -10.24
N ALA A 105 8.31 11.27 -10.86
CA ALA A 105 7.87 12.58 -11.32
C ALA A 105 7.68 13.58 -10.17
N ALA A 106 7.08 13.14 -9.06
CA ALA A 106 6.90 13.96 -7.87
C ALA A 106 8.25 14.39 -7.24
N LEU A 107 9.22 13.48 -7.18
CA LEU A 107 10.58 13.79 -6.70
C LEU A 107 11.36 14.68 -7.67
N ALA A 108 11.13 14.54 -8.98
CA ALA A 108 11.70 15.42 -10.00
C ALA A 108 11.23 16.87 -9.81
N LEU A 109 9.93 17.07 -9.56
CA LEU A 109 9.35 18.38 -9.23
C LEU A 109 9.99 19.00 -7.97
N GLN A 110 10.17 18.22 -6.90
CA GLN A 110 10.79 18.70 -5.67
C GLN A 110 12.25 19.13 -5.84
N THR A 111 12.97 18.49 -6.76
CA THR A 111 14.41 18.74 -6.97
C THR A 111 14.70 19.66 -8.15
N GLY A 112 13.67 20.10 -8.89
CA GLY A 112 13.82 20.89 -10.11
C GLY A 112 14.55 20.14 -11.24
N ARG A 113 14.59 18.81 -11.20
CA ARG A 113 15.27 17.98 -12.19
C ARG A 113 14.30 17.51 -13.27
N ALA A 114 14.81 17.27 -14.47
CA ALA A 114 14.00 16.66 -15.54
C ALA A 114 13.56 15.23 -15.22
N GLN A 115 14.40 14.49 -14.47
CA GLN A 115 14.12 13.14 -14.01
C GLN A 115 14.74 12.95 -12.63
N ALA A 116 14.07 12.17 -11.77
CA ALA A 116 14.60 11.75 -10.48
C ALA A 116 14.57 10.23 -10.39
N GLU A 117 15.68 9.65 -9.96
CA GLU A 117 15.72 8.24 -9.59
C GLU A 117 15.09 8.04 -8.21
N LEU A 118 14.48 6.87 -8.04
CA LEU A 118 13.93 6.49 -6.75
C LEU A 118 15.06 6.19 -5.75
N PRO A 119 14.87 6.48 -4.45
CA PRO A 119 15.83 6.13 -3.42
C PRO A 119 16.21 4.64 -3.45
N TRP A 120 17.50 4.35 -3.26
CA TRP A 120 18.05 2.98 -3.27
C TRP A 120 17.36 2.04 -2.28
N SER A 121 16.76 2.58 -1.21
CA SER A 121 16.00 1.82 -0.21
C SER A 121 14.86 1.02 -0.84
N ARG A 122 14.25 1.52 -1.92
CA ARG A 122 13.18 0.80 -2.64
C ARG A 122 13.69 -0.46 -3.33
N THR A 123 14.96 -0.48 -3.74
CA THR A 123 15.62 -1.66 -4.30
C THR A 123 16.11 -2.60 -3.20
N ALA A 124 16.76 -2.07 -2.16
CA ALA A 124 17.29 -2.88 -1.06
C ALA A 124 16.19 -3.58 -0.26
N PHE A 125 15.08 -2.89 -0.01
CA PHE A 125 13.92 -3.41 0.71
C PHE A 125 12.78 -3.74 -0.25
N PHE A 126 13.08 -4.33 -1.42
CA PHE A 126 12.06 -4.62 -2.43
C PHE A 126 10.89 -5.45 -1.86
N TRP A 127 11.12 -6.36 -0.91
CA TRP A 127 10.05 -7.14 -0.27
C TRP A 127 9.07 -6.30 0.57
N HIS A 128 9.47 -5.09 0.97
CA HIS A 128 8.61 -4.13 1.65
C HIS A 128 7.76 -3.33 0.65
N TYR A 129 8.36 -2.87 -0.45
CA TYR A 129 7.70 -1.97 -1.40
C TYR A 129 6.99 -2.68 -2.55
N ALA A 130 7.51 -3.81 -3.02
CA ALA A 130 6.95 -4.54 -4.17
C ALA A 130 5.57 -5.11 -3.90
N PHE A 131 5.25 -5.40 -2.63
CA PHE A 131 4.02 -6.07 -2.25
C PHE A 131 3.09 -5.16 -1.44
N PRO A 132 1.78 -5.15 -1.74
CA PRO A 132 0.77 -4.54 -0.88
C PRO A 132 0.92 -4.92 0.59
N CYS A 133 0.53 -4.02 1.49
CA CYS A 133 0.51 -4.30 2.93
C CYS A 133 -0.34 -5.55 3.26
N SER A 134 -1.44 -5.79 2.53
CA SER A 134 -2.29 -6.97 2.69
C SER A 134 -1.54 -8.27 2.39
N VAL A 135 -0.76 -8.33 1.32
CA VAL A 135 0.07 -9.49 0.94
C VAL A 135 1.19 -9.72 1.96
N ARG A 136 1.78 -8.64 2.47
CA ARG A 136 2.80 -8.71 3.52
C ARG A 136 2.22 -9.24 4.84
N ALA A 137 1.03 -8.78 5.22
CA ALA A 137 0.31 -9.29 6.40
C ALA A 137 -0.07 -10.76 6.22
N ALA A 138 -0.58 -11.16 5.05
CA ALA A 138 -0.88 -12.56 4.76
C ALA A 138 0.37 -13.44 4.84
N THR A 139 1.51 -12.98 4.32
CA THR A 139 2.80 -13.68 4.40
C THR A 139 3.28 -13.81 5.85
N ALA A 140 3.11 -12.77 6.67
CA ALA A 140 3.44 -12.83 8.10
C ALA A 140 2.58 -13.87 8.84
N LEU A 141 1.26 -13.90 8.58
CA LEU A 141 0.34 -14.87 9.16
C LEU A 141 0.61 -16.31 8.69
N ALA A 142 0.97 -16.48 7.42
CA ALA A 142 1.38 -17.77 6.87
C ALA A 142 2.69 -18.25 7.54
N GLY A 143 3.67 -17.36 7.70
CA GLY A 143 4.90 -17.62 8.44
C GLY A 143 4.61 -18.04 9.89
N TRP A 144 3.69 -17.35 10.56
CA TRP A 144 3.30 -17.65 11.94
C TRP A 144 2.66 -19.03 12.05
N SER A 145 1.79 -19.36 11.09
CA SER A 145 1.16 -20.68 11.01
C SER A 145 2.18 -21.79 10.76
N LEU A 146 3.15 -21.57 9.86
CA LEU A 146 4.25 -22.50 9.60
C LEU A 146 5.15 -22.70 10.82
N PHE A 147 5.43 -21.63 11.56
CA PHE A 147 6.20 -21.71 12.79
C PHE A 147 5.51 -22.63 13.81
N TRP A 148 4.21 -22.43 14.05
CA TRP A 148 3.43 -23.29 14.96
C TRP A 148 3.31 -24.72 14.45
N LEU A 149 3.22 -24.93 13.13
CA LEU A 149 3.25 -26.26 12.54
C LEU A 149 4.60 -26.96 12.84
N GLY A 150 5.71 -26.23 12.77
CA GLY A 150 7.03 -26.73 13.17
C GLY A 150 7.10 -27.11 14.66
N VAL A 151 6.52 -26.28 15.54
CA VAL A 151 6.39 -26.60 16.99
C VAL A 151 5.55 -27.86 17.18
N PHE A 152 4.43 -27.99 16.47
CA PHE A 152 3.53 -29.14 16.53
C PHE A 152 4.25 -30.44 16.12
N PHE A 153 4.98 -30.44 15.00
CA PHE A 153 5.77 -31.60 14.59
C PHE A 153 6.87 -31.96 15.60
N ARG A 154 7.50 -30.94 16.23
CA ARG A 154 8.47 -31.16 17.30
C ARG A 154 7.86 -31.84 18.52
N LEU A 155 6.59 -31.53 18.86
CA LEU A 155 5.86 -32.17 19.95
C LEU A 155 5.44 -33.62 19.61
N LEU A 156 4.97 -33.88 18.40
CA LEU A 156 4.66 -35.25 17.94
C LEU A 156 5.89 -36.16 17.99
N ARG A 157 7.07 -35.63 17.62
CA ARG A 157 8.33 -36.36 17.73
C ARG A 157 8.66 -36.74 19.17
N ARG A 158 8.41 -35.85 20.16
CA ARG A 158 8.63 -36.17 21.58
C ARG A 158 7.76 -37.34 22.05
N ARG A 159 6.64 -37.62 21.37
CA ARG A 159 5.75 -38.76 21.64
C ARG A 159 6.12 -40.03 20.87
N GLY A 160 7.26 -40.06 20.16
CA GLY A 160 7.79 -41.27 19.51
C GLY A 160 7.25 -41.55 18.10
N ILE A 161 6.47 -40.63 17.50
CA ILE A 161 5.88 -40.79 16.16
C ILE A 161 6.83 -40.19 15.12
N GLY A 162 7.51 -41.05 14.33
CA GLY A 162 8.32 -40.72 13.14
C GLY A 162 9.65 -40.00 13.41
N ARG A 163 10.79 -40.67 13.19
CA ARG A 163 12.06 -40.27 13.83
C ARG A 163 12.98 -39.33 13.03
N VAL A 164 12.98 -39.37 11.69
CA VAL A 164 13.96 -38.61 10.87
C VAL A 164 13.32 -37.58 9.96
N PHE A 165 12.33 -37.97 9.13
CA PHE A 165 11.65 -37.04 8.21
C PHE A 165 10.97 -35.86 8.94
N LEU A 166 10.27 -36.14 10.04
CA LEU A 166 9.63 -35.10 10.87
C LEU A 166 10.63 -34.15 11.54
N ARG A 167 11.89 -34.56 11.73
CA ARG A 167 12.92 -33.68 12.30
C ARG A 167 13.27 -32.57 11.31
N SER A 168 13.68 -32.96 10.10
CA SER A 168 14.04 -32.01 9.05
C SER A 168 12.87 -31.07 8.74
N LEU A 169 11.66 -31.62 8.57
CA LEU A 169 10.46 -30.82 8.32
C LEU A 169 10.17 -29.83 9.46
N SER A 170 10.29 -30.25 10.72
CA SER A 170 10.07 -29.35 11.87
C SER A 170 11.10 -28.22 11.93
N GLU A 171 12.37 -28.50 11.63
CA GLU A 171 13.45 -27.52 11.64
C GLU A 171 13.27 -26.52 10.49
N THR A 172 12.92 -27.00 9.30
CA THR A 172 12.60 -26.14 8.15
C THR A 172 11.40 -25.24 8.47
N CYS A 173 10.27 -25.79 8.93
CA CYS A 173 9.07 -24.99 9.25
C CYS A 173 9.33 -23.94 10.34
N LEU A 174 10.12 -24.26 11.38
CA LEU A 174 10.46 -23.31 12.44
C LEU A 174 11.31 -22.16 11.91
N LEU A 175 12.35 -22.47 11.14
CA LEU A 175 13.27 -21.45 10.62
C LEU A 175 12.61 -20.57 9.55
N THR A 176 11.96 -21.18 8.57
CA THR A 176 11.30 -20.42 7.49
C THR A 176 10.08 -19.67 8.02
N GLY A 177 9.24 -20.31 8.84
CA GLY A 177 8.08 -19.67 9.46
C GLY A 177 8.47 -18.52 10.38
N GLY A 178 9.49 -18.72 11.22
CA GLY A 178 10.03 -17.68 12.10
C GLY A 178 10.59 -16.49 11.32
N LEU A 179 11.42 -16.75 10.31
CA LEU A 179 12.01 -15.70 9.46
C LEU A 179 10.93 -14.89 8.73
N LEU A 180 9.98 -15.56 8.07
CA LEU A 180 8.87 -14.90 7.38
C LEU A 180 8.05 -14.05 8.33
N THR A 181 7.71 -14.60 9.51
CA THR A 181 6.95 -13.87 10.52
C THR A 181 7.67 -12.59 10.94
N VAL A 182 8.95 -12.69 11.32
CA VAL A 182 9.71 -11.54 11.83
C VAL A 182 9.85 -10.46 10.76
N VAL A 183 10.29 -10.85 9.55
CA VAL A 183 10.57 -9.90 8.47
C VAL A 183 9.29 -9.20 8.01
N PHE A 184 8.21 -9.95 7.75
CA PHE A 184 6.98 -9.36 7.25
C PHE A 184 6.16 -8.67 8.34
N SER A 185 6.22 -9.11 9.60
CA SER A 185 5.58 -8.37 10.70
C SER A 185 6.25 -7.03 10.94
N ALA A 186 7.58 -6.96 10.94
CA ALA A 186 8.30 -5.68 11.04
C ALA A 186 7.93 -4.75 9.87
N SER A 187 7.86 -5.30 8.66
CA SER A 187 7.45 -4.59 7.45
C SER A 187 6.02 -4.00 7.55
N VAL A 188 5.07 -4.79 8.07
CA VAL A 188 3.68 -4.36 8.31
C VAL A 188 3.62 -3.30 9.41
N LEU A 189 4.32 -3.49 10.52
CA LEU A 189 4.37 -2.52 11.62
C LEU A 189 4.91 -1.15 11.16
N MET A 190 5.97 -1.15 10.35
CA MET A 190 6.48 0.08 9.73
C MET A 190 5.41 0.77 8.88
N THR A 191 4.64 -0.02 8.12
CA THR A 191 3.56 0.52 7.28
C THR A 191 2.44 1.12 8.11
N LEU A 192 2.05 0.46 9.19
CA LEU A 192 1.03 0.97 10.12
C LEU A 192 1.50 2.23 10.85
N ALA A 193 2.79 2.31 11.21
CA ALA A 193 3.36 3.50 11.81
C ALA A 193 3.33 4.68 10.83
N ASN A 194 3.72 4.46 9.57
CA ASN A 194 3.65 5.47 8.53
C ASN A 194 2.20 5.89 8.24
N GLU A 195 1.27 4.94 8.15
CA GLU A 195 -0.15 5.27 7.90
C GLU A 195 -0.73 6.11 9.03
N ARG A 196 -0.47 5.77 10.29
CA ARG A 196 -0.90 6.57 11.44
C ARG A 196 -0.28 7.97 11.43
N HIS A 197 0.99 8.08 11.06
CA HIS A 197 1.66 9.37 10.96
C HIS A 197 1.03 10.23 9.85
N ASP A 198 0.74 9.64 8.69
CA ASP A 198 0.08 10.35 7.61
C ASP A 198 -1.34 10.72 7.98
N GLU A 199 -2.15 9.82 8.54
CA GLU A 199 -3.50 10.15 9.02
C GLU A 199 -3.51 11.35 9.98
N ALA A 200 -2.53 11.42 10.89
CA ALA A 200 -2.41 12.53 11.84
C ALA A 200 -1.96 13.85 11.20
N THR A 201 -1.18 13.80 10.11
CA THR A 201 -0.58 15.00 9.48
C THR A 201 -1.26 15.42 8.18
N TRP A 202 -2.07 14.55 7.57
CA TRP A 202 -2.65 14.76 6.26
C TRP A 202 -3.58 15.97 6.21
N GLY A 203 -4.39 16.17 7.26
CA GLY A 203 -5.32 17.31 7.35
C GLY A 203 -4.63 18.68 7.37
N ALA A 204 -3.33 18.73 7.71
CA ALA A 204 -2.55 19.97 7.69
C ALA A 204 -1.90 20.26 6.32
N ARG A 205 -2.00 19.35 5.35
CA ARG A 205 -1.41 19.53 4.01
C ARG A 205 -2.20 20.58 3.24
N ILE A 206 -1.49 21.55 2.70
CA ILE A 206 -2.02 22.57 1.79
C ILE A 206 -1.52 22.22 0.40
N PHE A 207 -2.44 22.11 -0.56
CA PHE A 207 -2.07 21.87 -1.96
C PHE A 207 -1.79 23.19 -2.66
N THR A 208 -0.68 23.24 -3.39
CA THR A 208 -0.19 24.46 -4.03
C THR A 208 0.10 24.22 -5.50
N ALA A 209 -0.46 25.03 -6.38
CA ALA A 209 -0.17 24.97 -7.79
C ALA A 209 1.19 25.63 -8.02
N SER A 210 2.03 25.02 -8.85
CA SER A 210 3.15 25.78 -9.40
C SER A 210 2.60 26.74 -10.46
N ALA A 211 2.98 28.01 -10.35
CA ALA A 211 2.91 28.88 -11.51
C ALA A 211 3.90 28.27 -12.51
N ILE A 212 3.39 27.60 -13.55
CA ILE A 212 4.21 27.35 -14.71
C ILE A 212 4.51 28.75 -15.24
N GLU A 213 5.69 29.27 -14.91
CA GLU A 213 6.26 30.39 -15.62
C GLU A 213 6.33 29.94 -17.07
N THR A 214 5.33 30.36 -17.84
CA THR A 214 5.45 30.46 -19.29
C THR A 214 6.51 31.54 -19.57
N GLU A 215 7.78 31.26 -19.25
CA GLU A 215 8.92 31.76 -20.00
C GLU A 215 8.91 31.07 -21.37
N VAL A 216 7.89 31.36 -22.15
CA VAL A 216 7.99 31.32 -23.61
C VAL A 216 7.88 32.78 -24.03
N GLY A 217 8.94 33.53 -23.69
CA GLY A 217 9.08 34.94 -23.98
C GLY A 217 10.35 35.20 -24.78
N ARG A 218 10.14 35.43 -26.09
CA ARG A 218 11.00 36.16 -27.04
C ARG A 218 12.18 35.46 -27.66
#